data_AF-A0A736VIK5-F1
#
_entry.id   AF-A0A736VIK5-F1
#
_cell.length_a   1.000
_cell.length_b   1.000
_cell.length_c   1.000
_cell.angle_alpha   90.00
_cell.angle_beta   90.00
_cell.angle_gamma   90.00
#
_symmetry.space_group_name_H-M   'P 1'
#
loop_
_entity.id
_entity.type
_entity.pdbx_description
1 polymer ?
#
loop_
_entity_poly.entity_id
_entity_poly.type
_entity_poly.pdbx_seq_one_letter_code
_entity_poly.pdbx_strand_id
1 'polypeptide(L)'
;MNKHLYRIIFNAARGMLMVVAEITRSGHLRAARRRSPSCGREVQVRLSPVSLALWLAAGLVSLPAQADIVADGNAPGNQQPTVLSTASGLPQVNIQTPNGQGVSRNQYSQFDVGERGAILNNSHKNTATQLAGMVAGNP
;
A
#
# COMPACT_ATOMS: atom_id res chain seq x y z
N MET A 1 -56.66 -31.95 30.91
CA MET A 1 -57.00 -30.54 30.61
C MET A 1 -55.74 -29.81 30.18
N ASN A 2 -55.88 -28.77 29.33
CA ASN A 2 -54.86 -27.98 28.58
C ASN A 2 -54.67 -28.38 27.10
N LYS A 3 -55.68 -28.10 26.28
CA LYS A 3 -55.67 -28.22 24.80
C LYS A 3 -55.50 -26.88 24.06
N HIS A 4 -55.31 -25.76 24.78
CA HIS A 4 -55.34 -24.39 24.21
C HIS A 4 -54.15 -23.51 24.63
N LEU A 5 -53.01 -24.12 25.01
CA LEU A 5 -51.79 -23.35 25.29
C LEU A 5 -50.96 -23.21 24.01
N TYR A 6 -50.70 -21.96 23.64
CA TYR A 6 -49.91 -21.58 22.48
C TYR A 6 -48.83 -20.59 22.91
N ARG A 7 -47.64 -20.71 22.30
CA ARG A 7 -46.54 -19.76 22.50
C ARG A 7 -46.16 -19.11 21.18
N ILE A 8 -45.65 -17.89 21.26
CA ILE A 8 -45.19 -17.14 20.11
C ILE A 8 -43.69 -17.40 19.94
N ILE A 9 -43.28 -17.88 18.76
CA ILE A 9 -41.87 -18.11 18.43
C ILE A 9 -41.53 -17.33 17.16
N PHE A 10 -40.34 -16.73 17.14
CA PHE A 10 -39.80 -16.08 15.94
C PHE A 10 -39.38 -17.12 14.90
N ASN A 11 -39.95 -17.02 13.70
CA ASN A 11 -39.57 -17.85 12.56
C ASN A 11 -38.55 -17.12 11.69
N ALA A 12 -37.30 -17.57 11.74
CA ALA A 12 -36.21 -16.97 10.98
C ALA A 12 -36.37 -17.05 9.45
N ALA A 13 -37.05 -18.07 8.92
CA ALA A 13 -37.29 -18.21 7.49
C ALA A 13 -38.32 -17.21 6.96
N ARG A 14 -39.21 -16.72 7.83
CA ARG A 14 -40.27 -15.76 7.49
C ARG A 14 -40.08 -14.38 8.09
N GLY A 15 -39.07 -14.19 8.93
CA GLY A 15 -38.76 -12.91 9.56
C GLY A 15 -39.84 -12.37 10.51
N MET A 16 -40.72 -13.24 11.03
CA MET A 16 -41.85 -12.80 11.85
C MET A 16 -42.19 -13.77 12.99
N LEU A 17 -42.90 -13.26 13.99
CA LEU A 17 -43.42 -14.01 15.12
C LEU A 17 -44.64 -14.84 14.69
N MET A 18 -44.62 -16.14 15.00
CA MET A 18 -45.70 -17.08 14.67
C MET A 18 -46.18 -17.82 15.92
N VAL A 19 -47.48 -18.11 15.99
CA VAL A 19 -48.11 -18.85 17.09
C VAL A 19 -47.93 -20.35 16.86
N VAL A 20 -47.36 -21.06 17.84
CA VAL A 20 -47.10 -22.51 17.77
C VAL A 20 -47.74 -23.21 18.98
N ALA A 21 -48.43 -24.33 18.73
CA ALA A 21 -49.03 -25.14 19.79
C ALA A 21 -47.96 -25.81 20.66
N GLU A 22 -48.13 -25.74 21.98
CA GLU A 22 -47.12 -26.17 22.95
C GLU A 22 -46.96 -27.70 23.06
N ILE A 23 -47.82 -28.47 22.37
CA ILE A 23 -47.91 -29.94 22.46
C ILE A 23 -46.85 -30.70 21.64
N THR A 24 -45.95 -29.98 20.96
CA THR A 24 -44.80 -30.61 20.30
C THR A 24 -43.67 -30.74 21.32
N ARG A 25 -43.45 -31.97 21.82
CA ARG A 25 -42.30 -32.30 22.67
C ARG A 25 -41.04 -31.78 21.99
N SER A 26 -40.32 -30.89 22.67
CA SER A 26 -39.02 -30.40 22.23
C SER A 26 -38.07 -31.59 22.05
N GLY A 27 -37.94 -32.06 20.81
CA GLY A 27 -36.86 -32.95 20.42
C GLY A 27 -35.56 -32.17 20.56
N HIS A 28 -34.93 -32.26 21.72
CA HIS A 28 -33.55 -31.84 21.92
C HIS A 28 -32.64 -32.78 21.13
N LEU A 29 -32.59 -32.60 19.81
CA LEU A 29 -31.41 -32.98 19.06
C LEU A 29 -30.32 -32.02 19.50
N ARG A 30 -29.48 -32.50 20.43
CA ARG A 30 -28.13 -31.97 20.64
C ARG A 30 -27.39 -32.10 19.32
N ALA A 31 -27.60 -31.15 18.42
CA ALA A 31 -26.68 -30.90 17.33
C ALA A 31 -25.40 -30.43 18.02
N ALA A 32 -24.43 -31.33 18.10
CA ALA A 32 -23.07 -31.04 18.54
C ALA A 32 -22.52 -29.94 17.63
N ARG A 33 -22.70 -28.69 18.06
CA ARG A 33 -22.10 -27.54 17.41
C ARG A 33 -20.62 -27.61 17.75
N ARG A 34 -19.86 -28.35 16.94
CA ARG A 34 -18.41 -28.20 16.87
C ARG A 34 -18.17 -26.70 16.69
N ARG A 35 -17.66 -26.05 17.72
CA ARG A 35 -17.06 -24.72 17.58
C ARG A 35 -15.83 -24.93 16.73
N SER A 36 -15.99 -24.79 15.41
CA SER A 36 -14.88 -24.51 14.52
C SER A 36 -14.14 -23.31 15.11
N PRO A 37 -12.79 -23.31 15.17
CA PRO A 37 -12.07 -22.10 15.52
C PRO A 37 -12.54 -21.01 14.56
N SER A 38 -12.84 -19.83 15.09
CA SER A 38 -13.17 -18.66 14.30
C SER A 38 -12.04 -18.42 13.31
N CYS A 39 -12.21 -18.95 12.10
CA CYS A 39 -11.56 -18.47 10.90
C CYS A 39 -11.78 -16.95 10.90
N GLY A 40 -10.69 -16.20 10.75
CA GLY A 40 -10.70 -14.75 10.82
C GLY A 40 -11.94 -14.20 10.14
N ARG A 41 -12.67 -13.32 10.83
CA ARG A 41 -13.84 -12.66 10.28
C ARG A 41 -13.35 -11.84 9.10
N GLU A 42 -13.33 -12.44 7.92
CA GLU A 42 -13.10 -11.75 6.66
C GLU A 42 -14.24 -10.77 6.51
N VAL A 43 -13.97 -9.52 6.88
CA VAL A 43 -14.85 -8.41 6.58
C VAL A 43 -14.73 -8.21 5.08
N GLN A 44 -15.65 -8.78 4.32
CA GLN A 44 -15.78 -8.49 2.91
C GLN A 44 -16.27 -7.04 2.76
N VAL A 45 -15.32 -6.11 2.61
CA VAL A 45 -15.63 -4.72 2.28
C VAL A 45 -15.89 -4.64 0.78
N ARG A 46 -17.16 -4.44 0.39
CA ARG A 46 -17.52 -4.12 -0.99
C ARG A 46 -17.54 -2.61 -1.17
N LEU A 47 -16.47 -2.05 -1.71
CA LEU A 47 -16.43 -0.66 -2.14
C LEU A 47 -17.12 -0.53 -3.50
N SER A 48 -18.15 0.32 -3.58
CA SER A 48 -18.72 0.70 -4.87
C SER A 48 -17.70 1.58 -5.63
N PRO A 49 -17.56 1.43 -6.95
CA PRO A 49 -16.70 2.30 -7.74
C PRO A 49 -17.09 3.79 -7.61
N VAL A 50 -18.38 4.07 -7.39
CA VAL A 50 -18.89 5.43 -7.16
C VAL A 50 -18.38 5.99 -5.83
N SER A 51 -18.43 5.19 -4.76
CA SER A 51 -17.87 5.60 -3.46
C SER A 51 -16.37 5.83 -3.55
N LEU A 52 -15.61 4.97 -4.23
CA LEU A 52 -14.18 5.16 -4.41
C LEU A 52 -13.86 6.46 -5.17
N ALA A 53 -14.60 6.74 -6.26
CA ALA A 53 -14.44 7.96 -7.02
C ALA A 53 -14.75 9.22 -6.19
N LEU A 54 -15.79 9.20 -5.35
CA LEU A 54 -16.10 10.28 -4.42
C LEU A 54 -14.97 10.51 -3.41
N TRP A 55 -14.35 9.44 -2.89
CA TRP A 55 -13.24 9.56 -1.94
C TRP A 55 -11.98 10.10 -2.60
N LEU A 56 -11.67 9.68 -3.82
CA LEU A 56 -10.57 10.23 -4.63
C LEU A 56 -10.82 11.72 -4.95
N ALA A 57 -12.03 12.09 -5.38
CA ALA A 57 -12.39 13.48 -5.68
C ALA A 57 -12.36 14.39 -4.45
N ALA A 58 -12.71 13.85 -3.27
CA ALA A 58 -12.63 14.57 -2.00
C ALA A 58 -11.20 14.61 -1.41
N GLY A 59 -10.20 13.99 -2.06
CA GLY A 59 -8.82 13.94 -1.56
C GLY A 59 -8.63 13.06 -0.32
N LEU A 60 -9.60 12.20 0.00
CA LEU A 60 -9.55 11.29 1.15
C LEU A 60 -8.67 10.06 0.91
N VAL A 61 -8.19 9.89 -0.32
CA VAL A 61 -7.28 8.82 -0.73
C VAL A 61 -6.00 9.47 -1.26
N SER A 62 -4.91 9.34 -0.49
CA SER A 62 -3.59 9.74 -0.94
C SER A 62 -3.00 8.66 -1.84
N LEU A 63 -2.61 9.03 -3.05
CA LEU A 63 -1.81 8.16 -3.92
C LEU A 63 -0.34 8.23 -3.46
N PRO A 64 0.40 7.11 -3.50
CA PRO A 64 1.83 7.15 -3.20
C PRO A 64 2.54 8.08 -4.18
N ALA A 65 3.26 9.08 -3.67
CA ALA A 65 4.14 9.90 -4.48
C ALA A 65 5.38 9.08 -4.83
N GLN A 66 5.66 8.93 -6.12
CA GLN A 66 6.88 8.27 -6.59
C GLN A 66 8.02 9.28 -6.54
N ALA A 67 9.04 9.00 -5.73
CA ALA A 67 10.27 9.76 -5.74
C ALA A 67 11.11 9.34 -6.94
N ASP A 68 11.50 10.31 -7.77
CA ASP A 68 12.34 10.10 -8.94
C ASP A 68 13.35 11.22 -9.10
N ILE A 69 14.47 10.92 -9.75
CA ILE A 69 15.53 11.88 -10.05
C ILE A 69 15.75 11.88 -11.56
N VAL A 70 15.40 13.00 -12.19
CA VAL A 70 15.44 13.15 -13.64
C VAL A 70 16.29 14.36 -14.00
N ALA A 71 17.36 14.12 -14.75
CA ALA A 71 18.20 15.19 -15.29
C ALA A 71 17.39 16.08 -16.24
N ASP A 72 17.65 17.40 -16.20
CA ASP A 72 17.01 18.31 -17.16
C ASP A 72 17.65 18.15 -18.55
N GLY A 73 16.92 17.55 -19.48
CA GLY A 73 17.37 17.35 -20.85
C GLY A 73 17.60 18.65 -21.64
N ASN A 74 17.09 19.80 -21.16
CA ASN A 74 17.28 21.11 -21.79
C ASN A 74 18.50 21.87 -21.23
N ALA A 75 19.10 21.40 -20.14
CA ALA A 75 20.26 22.06 -19.55
C ALA A 75 21.50 21.91 -20.45
N PRO A 76 22.53 22.75 -20.31
CA PRO A 76 23.82 22.53 -20.97
C PRO A 76 24.39 21.15 -20.64
N GLY A 77 25.02 20.45 -21.59
CA GLY A 77 25.48 19.07 -21.41
C GLY A 77 26.43 18.87 -20.21
N ASN A 78 27.23 19.88 -19.87
CA ASN A 78 28.08 19.89 -18.67
C ASN A 78 27.32 20.11 -17.35
N GLN A 79 26.00 20.17 -17.41
CA GLN A 79 25.10 20.32 -16.27
C GLN A 79 24.01 19.24 -16.27
N GLN A 80 24.03 18.28 -17.20
CA GLN A 80 23.10 17.16 -17.27
C GLN A 80 23.70 15.92 -16.59
N PRO A 81 23.44 15.65 -15.30
CA PRO A 81 24.01 14.49 -14.63
C PRO A 81 23.50 13.18 -15.20
N THR A 82 24.29 12.11 -15.09
CA THR A 82 23.85 10.77 -15.47
C THR A 82 23.20 10.10 -14.26
N VAL A 83 21.93 9.75 -14.38
CA VAL A 83 21.19 9.02 -13.34
C VAL A 83 21.10 7.54 -13.71
N LEU A 84 21.50 6.68 -12.77
CA LEU A 84 21.57 5.22 -12.91
C LEU A 84 20.92 4.57 -11.70
N SER A 85 20.55 3.29 -11.81
CA SER A 85 20.16 2.48 -10.64
C SER A 85 21.36 1.69 -10.13
N THR A 86 21.60 1.75 -8.83
CA THR A 86 22.61 0.91 -8.16
C THR A 86 22.15 -0.55 -8.09
N ALA A 87 23.07 -1.46 -7.74
CA ALA A 87 22.75 -2.87 -7.49
C ALA A 87 21.72 -3.06 -6.35
N SER A 88 21.68 -2.13 -5.40
CA SER A 88 20.68 -2.09 -4.31
C SER A 88 19.31 -1.51 -4.72
N GLY A 89 19.17 -1.05 -5.97
CA GLY A 89 17.94 -0.45 -6.48
C GLY A 89 17.68 0.97 -5.96
N LEU A 90 18.72 1.68 -5.51
CA LEU A 90 18.69 3.11 -5.20
C LEU A 90 19.15 3.94 -6.42
N PRO A 91 18.60 5.14 -6.62
CA PRO A 91 19.07 6.05 -7.64
C PRO A 91 20.48 6.54 -7.29
N GLN A 92 21.36 6.47 -8.29
CA GLN A 92 22.72 7.00 -8.27
C GLN A 92 22.84 8.09 -9.32
N VAL A 93 23.32 9.25 -8.88
CA VAL A 93 23.63 10.40 -9.71
C VAL A 93 25.14 10.48 -9.84
N ASN A 94 25.65 10.26 -11.05
CA ASN A 94 27.02 10.63 -11.40
C ASN A 94 27.04 12.13 -11.68
N ILE A 95 27.66 12.89 -10.78
CA ILE A 95 27.65 14.35 -10.86
C ILE A 95 28.60 14.84 -11.95
N GLN A 96 28.29 16.01 -12.49
CA GLN A 96 29.09 16.65 -13.52
C GLN A 96 30.46 17.12 -13.00
N THR A 97 31.43 17.24 -13.90
CA THR A 97 32.76 17.76 -13.60
C THR A 97 32.66 19.14 -12.93
N PRO A 98 33.39 19.40 -11.83
CA PRO A 98 33.37 20.70 -11.19
C PRO A 98 33.91 21.79 -12.13
N ASN A 99 33.38 22.99 -11.98
CA ASN A 99 33.92 24.17 -12.67
C ASN A 99 35.29 24.59 -12.09
N GLY A 100 35.90 25.65 -12.63
CA GLY A 100 37.18 26.18 -12.16
C GLY A 100 37.21 26.66 -10.69
N GLN A 101 36.06 26.72 -10.02
CA GLN A 101 35.93 27.04 -8.59
C GLN A 101 35.67 25.80 -7.73
N GLY A 102 35.68 24.59 -8.31
CA GLY A 102 35.41 23.34 -7.59
C GLY A 102 33.93 23.00 -7.43
N VAL A 103 33.01 23.73 -8.10
CA VAL A 103 31.56 23.52 -7.97
C VAL A 103 31.03 22.67 -9.11
N SER A 104 30.45 21.51 -8.79
CA SER A 104 29.67 20.70 -9.73
C SER A 104 28.24 21.24 -9.81
N ARG A 105 27.82 21.68 -11.00
CA ARG A 105 26.46 22.14 -11.26
C ARG A 105 25.70 21.05 -12.00
N ASN A 106 24.56 20.64 -11.44
CA ASN A 106 23.72 19.58 -11.97
C ASN A 106 22.28 20.11 -12.01
N GLN A 107 21.65 20.08 -13.18
CA GLN A 107 20.28 20.54 -13.38
C GLN A 107 19.34 19.36 -13.55
N TYR A 108 18.16 19.49 -12.93
CA TYR A 108 17.17 18.44 -12.83
C TYR A 108 15.79 19.03 -13.16
N SER A 109 15.00 18.29 -13.93
CA SER A 109 13.58 18.58 -14.07
C SER A 109 12.78 18.08 -12.87
N GLN A 110 13.30 17.07 -12.17
CA GLN A 110 12.75 16.53 -10.95
C GLN A 110 13.87 15.97 -10.06
N PHE A 111 13.83 16.26 -8.77
CA PHE A 111 14.78 15.75 -7.79
C PHE A 111 14.05 15.41 -6.49
N ASP A 112 13.46 14.22 -6.45
CA ASP A 112 12.78 13.70 -5.26
C ASP A 112 13.57 12.51 -4.71
N VAL A 113 13.83 12.55 -3.40
CA VAL A 113 14.57 11.49 -2.70
C VAL A 113 13.60 10.69 -1.85
N GLY A 114 13.46 9.41 -2.17
CA GLY A 114 12.63 8.49 -1.39
C GLY A 114 13.25 8.17 -0.02
N GLU A 115 12.50 7.46 0.82
CA GLU A 115 12.92 7.13 2.20
C GLU A 115 14.26 6.38 2.29
N ARG A 116 14.57 5.56 1.28
CA ARG A 116 15.83 4.80 1.22
C ARG A 116 17.03 5.64 0.77
N GLY A 117 16.81 6.90 0.39
CA GLY A 117 17.85 7.84 -0.03
C GLY A 117 18.26 7.74 -1.51
N ALA A 118 19.30 8.49 -1.85
CA ALA A 118 19.93 8.54 -3.17
C ALA A 118 21.46 8.64 -3.01
N ILE A 119 22.21 8.22 -4.03
CA ILE A 119 23.67 8.31 -4.06
C ILE A 119 24.08 9.46 -4.99
N LEU A 120 24.86 10.41 -4.48
CA LEU A 120 25.59 11.37 -5.33
C LEU A 120 27.04 10.89 -5.44
N ASN A 121 27.41 10.38 -6.61
CA ASN A 121 28.71 9.78 -6.85
C ASN A 121 29.73 10.86 -7.25
N ASN A 122 30.59 11.22 -6.30
CA ASN A 122 31.69 12.16 -6.46
C ASN A 122 33.07 11.49 -6.35
N SER A 123 33.17 10.18 -6.64
CA SER A 123 34.43 9.44 -6.54
C SER A 123 34.90 8.99 -7.91
N HIS A 124 36.17 9.23 -8.25
CA HIS A 124 36.79 8.66 -9.45
C HIS A 124 37.17 7.17 -9.29
N LYS A 125 36.96 6.58 -8.11
CA LYS A 125 37.33 5.20 -7.79
C LYS A 125 36.11 4.40 -7.36
N ASN A 126 36.16 3.09 -7.55
CA ASN A 126 35.16 2.19 -6.99
C ASN A 126 35.15 2.34 -5.46
N THR A 127 33.99 2.65 -4.90
CA THR A 127 33.86 3.08 -3.51
C THR A 127 32.71 2.33 -2.83
N ALA A 128 32.94 1.86 -1.60
CA ALA A 128 31.88 1.33 -0.76
C ALA A 128 31.05 2.48 -0.18
N THR A 129 29.77 2.53 -0.54
CA THR A 129 28.79 3.50 -0.04
C THR A 129 27.96 2.89 1.09
N GLN A 130 27.44 3.74 1.97
CA GLN A 130 26.64 3.30 3.11
C GLN A 130 25.25 2.76 2.70
N LEU A 131 24.63 3.38 1.69
CA LEU A 131 23.26 3.05 1.29
C LEU A 131 23.18 1.97 0.20
N ALA A 132 24.16 1.94 -0.72
CA ALA A 132 24.09 1.10 -1.92
C ALA A 132 25.21 0.07 -2.06
N GLY A 133 26.08 -0.05 -1.05
CA GLY A 133 27.26 -0.92 -1.12
C GLY A 133 28.27 -0.42 -2.15
N MET A 134 28.92 -1.33 -2.87
CA MET A 134 29.94 -0.97 -3.86
C MET A 134 29.33 -0.22 -5.06
N VAL A 135 29.86 0.97 -5.33
CA VAL A 135 29.51 1.82 -6.47
C VAL A 135 30.75 2.03 -7.33
N ALA A 136 30.61 1.93 -8.66
CA ALA A 136 31.68 2.20 -9.60
C ALA A 136 32.07 3.69 -9.61
N GLY A 137 33.31 3.99 -9.96
CA GLY A 137 33.75 5.38 -10.09
C GLY A 137 32.90 6.19 -11.08
N ASN A 138 32.70 7.46 -10.77
CA ASN A 138 32.18 8.46 -11.69
C ASN A 138 33.28 8.75 -12.75
N PRO A 139 33.03 8.44 -14.03
CA PRO A 139 34.00 8.59 -15.10
C PRO A 139 34.42 10.04 -15.35
#